data_AF-A0A9P8HNB6-F1
#
_entry.id   AF-A0A9P8HNB6-F1
#
_cell.length_a   1.000
_cell.length_b   1.000
_cell.length_c   1.000
_cell.angle_alpha   90.00
_cell.angle_beta   90.00
_cell.angle_gamma   90.00
#
_symmetry.space_group_name_H-M   'P 1'
#
loop_
_entity.id
_entity.type
_entity.pdbx_description
1 polymer ?
#
loop_
_entity_poly.entity_id
_entity_poly.type
_entity_poly.pdbx_seq_one_letter_code
_entity_poly.pdbx_strand_id
1 'polypeptide(L)'
;MNFISGIPMMFAFVMSTGGPEAAFANWTMVGGFSFIVSLAMAEIASALPVAGGIYYWSFYLGGKKWGPFLSWMSAVIATISSVWICYLFVVLLLPQVYPVTGTTLNYAPVMIGAITLISLVGWVFPFGLGGKYWFKGPQTTITDVDVLEATIPDMS
;
A
#
# COMPACT_ATOMS: atom_id res chain seq x y z
N MET A 1 3.93 2.17 -27.53
CA MET A 1 4.73 2.43 -26.31
C MET A 1 4.29 1.42 -25.27
N ASN A 2 5.14 0.47 -24.89
CA ASN A 2 4.80 -0.54 -23.89
C ASN A 2 5.11 0.04 -22.51
N PHE A 3 4.14 0.00 -21.58
CA PHE A 3 4.26 0.53 -20.20
C PHE A 3 5.55 0.11 -19.49
N ILE A 4 5.98 -1.11 -19.77
CA ILE A 4 7.17 -1.77 -19.24
C ILE A 4 8.47 -1.00 -19.53
N SER A 5 8.60 -0.42 -20.73
CA SER A 5 9.76 0.41 -21.07
C SER A 5 9.60 1.86 -20.58
N GLY A 6 8.44 2.23 -20.06
CA GLY A 6 8.10 3.61 -19.69
C GLY A 6 8.91 4.15 -18.52
N ILE A 7 9.11 3.35 -17.45
CA ILE A 7 9.86 3.82 -16.27
C ILE A 7 11.35 4.04 -16.61
N PRO A 8 12.08 3.09 -17.22
CA PRO A 8 13.46 3.33 -17.64
C PRO A 8 13.58 4.46 -18.67
N MET A 9 12.60 4.60 -19.58
CA MET A 9 12.59 5.64 -20.59
C MET A 9 12.33 7.04 -20.01
N MET A 10 11.43 7.16 -19.04
CA MET A 10 11.19 8.41 -18.30
C MET A 10 12.41 8.78 -17.47
N PHE A 11 13.06 7.81 -16.84
CA PHE A 11 14.32 8.04 -16.13
C PHE A 11 15.42 8.50 -17.10
N ALA A 12 15.58 7.83 -18.25
CA ALA A 12 16.52 8.24 -19.29
C ALA A 12 16.21 9.64 -19.85
N PHE A 13 14.93 9.98 -20.00
CA PHE A 13 14.48 11.30 -20.41
C PHE A 13 14.81 12.39 -19.38
N VAL A 14 14.61 12.14 -18.09
CA VAL A 14 15.02 13.06 -17.02
C VAL A 14 16.54 13.25 -17.02
N MET A 15 17.29 12.17 -17.20
CA MET A 15 18.75 12.22 -17.28
C MET A 15 19.25 12.99 -18.52
N SER A 16 18.57 12.88 -19.66
CA SER A 16 18.98 13.57 -20.89
C SER A 16 18.58 15.06 -20.92
N THR A 17 17.53 15.44 -20.20
CA THR A 17 17.01 16.83 -20.19
C THR A 17 17.43 17.64 -18.98
N GLY A 18 17.40 17.06 -17.78
CA GLY A 18 17.70 17.74 -16.51
C GLY A 18 19.02 17.32 -15.85
N GLY A 19 19.63 16.24 -16.31
CA GLY A 19 20.87 15.71 -15.74
C GLY A 19 20.68 15.02 -14.37
N PRO A 20 21.78 14.47 -13.80
CA PRO A 20 21.72 13.70 -12.55
C PRO A 20 21.25 14.55 -11.35
N GLU A 21 21.64 15.82 -11.28
CA GLU A 21 21.30 16.72 -10.18
C GLU A 21 19.78 16.94 -10.09
N ALA A 22 19.11 17.18 -11.22
CA ALA A 22 17.66 17.33 -11.25
C ALA A 22 16.93 16.03 -10.87
N ALA A 23 17.46 14.87 -11.27
CA ALA A 23 16.91 13.58 -10.88
C ALA A 23 16.97 13.36 -9.35
N PHE A 24 18.10 13.69 -8.72
CA PHE A 24 18.27 13.59 -7.27
C PHE A 24 17.40 14.59 -6.49
N ALA A 25 17.32 15.84 -6.95
CA ALA A 25 16.47 16.84 -6.33
C ALA A 25 14.98 16.45 -6.39
N ASN A 26 14.52 15.93 -7.54
CA ASN A 26 13.15 15.44 -7.68
C ASN A 26 12.86 14.25 -6.76
N TRP A 27 13.76 13.27 -6.71
CA TRP A 27 13.55 12.06 -5.89
C TRP A 27 13.45 12.38 -4.40
N THR A 28 14.33 13.25 -3.90
CA THR A 28 14.32 13.66 -2.49
C THR A 28 13.12 14.54 -2.15
N MET A 29 12.73 15.44 -3.05
CA MET A 29 11.54 16.27 -2.87
C MET A 29 10.26 15.44 -2.79
N VAL A 30 10.01 14.57 -3.79
CA VAL A 30 8.82 13.72 -3.83
C VAL A 30 8.81 12.73 -2.65
N GLY A 31 9.98 12.17 -2.31
CA GLY A 31 10.14 11.31 -1.14
C GLY A 31 9.79 12.03 0.16
N GLY A 32 10.22 13.28 0.32
CA GLY A 32 9.90 14.11 1.48
C GLY A 32 8.40 14.36 1.64
N PHE A 33 7.71 14.76 0.57
CA PHE A 33 6.26 14.94 0.62
C PHE A 33 5.53 13.63 0.91
N SER A 34 5.96 12.53 0.30
CA SER A 34 5.39 11.20 0.52
C SER A 34 5.59 10.73 1.97
N PHE A 35 6.72 11.09 2.59
CA PHE A 35 6.99 10.79 3.99
C PHE A 35 6.02 11.53 4.92
N ILE A 36 5.74 12.81 4.67
CA ILE A 36 4.77 13.60 5.45
C ILE A 36 3.37 12.97 5.37
N VAL A 37 2.92 12.60 4.17
CA VAL A 37 1.63 11.91 3.97
C VAL A 37 1.60 10.58 4.73
N SER A 38 2.70 9.83 4.71
CA SER A 38 2.82 8.56 5.42
C SER A 38 2.75 8.74 6.95
N LEU A 39 3.35 9.81 7.49
CA LEU A 39 3.23 10.14 8.92
C LEU A 39 1.80 10.48 9.31
N ALA A 40 1.08 11.26 8.50
CA ALA A 40 -0.34 11.54 8.74
C ALA A 40 -1.19 10.26 8.70
N MET A 41 -0.92 9.35 7.76
CA MET A 41 -1.58 8.04 7.72
C MET A 41 -1.22 7.16 8.91
N ALA A 42 0.00 7.24 9.43
CA ALA A 42 0.42 6.51 10.63
C ALA A 42 -0.31 7.01 11.88
N GLU A 43 -0.55 8.32 12.00
CA GLU A 43 -1.32 8.90 13.10
C GLU A 43 -2.77 8.38 13.09
N ILE A 44 -3.44 8.44 11.94
CA ILE A 44 -4.82 7.93 11.78
C ILE A 44 -4.88 6.43 12.08
N ALA A 45 -3.91 5.65 11.57
CA ALA A 45 -3.85 4.20 11.80
C ALA A 45 -3.66 3.85 13.29
N SER A 46 -2.94 4.69 14.04
CA SER A 46 -2.73 4.52 15.48
C SER A 46 -3.98 4.87 16.30
N ALA A 47 -4.74 5.88 15.87
CA ALA A 47 -5.95 6.32 16.56
C ALA A 47 -7.17 5.42 16.29
N LEU A 48 -7.25 4.83 15.09
CA LEU A 48 -8.38 4.02 14.64
C LEU A 48 -7.91 2.64 14.13
N PRO A 49 -7.48 1.73 15.02
CA PRO A 49 -7.00 0.38 14.66
C PRO A 49 -8.18 -0.57 14.37
N VAL A 50 -9.06 -0.20 13.44
CA VAL A 50 -10.30 -0.92 13.12
C VAL A 50 -10.21 -1.79 11.86
N ALA A 51 -10.91 -2.92 11.88
CA ALA A 51 -11.09 -3.77 10.71
C ALA A 51 -11.90 -3.02 9.63
N GLY A 52 -11.27 -2.71 8.50
CA GLY A 52 -11.86 -1.89 7.43
C GLY A 52 -10.96 -0.76 6.92
N GLY A 53 -9.90 -0.42 7.65
CA GLY A 53 -8.82 0.48 7.20
C GLY A 53 -9.33 1.79 6.60
N ILE A 54 -8.82 2.13 5.41
CA ILE A 54 -9.08 3.40 4.70
C ILE A 54 -10.58 3.65 4.47
N TYR A 55 -11.40 2.62 4.30
CA TYR A 55 -12.84 2.79 4.08
C TYR A 55 -13.56 3.36 5.29
N TYR A 56 -13.21 2.86 6.48
CA TYR A 56 -13.77 3.34 7.73
C TYR A 56 -13.22 4.73 8.07
N TRP A 57 -11.91 4.96 7.87
CA TRP A 57 -11.31 6.27 8.11
C TRP A 57 -11.96 7.35 7.23
N SER A 58 -12.23 7.02 5.96
CA SER A 58 -12.93 7.93 5.03
C SER A 58 -14.36 8.22 5.47
N PHE A 59 -15.06 7.22 6.00
CA PHE A 59 -16.42 7.39 6.53
C PHE A 59 -16.44 8.28 7.78
N TYR A 60 -15.56 7.97 8.74
CA TYR A 60 -15.48 8.67 10.03
C TYR A 60 -15.08 10.14 9.86
N LEU A 61 -14.05 10.42 9.05
CA LEU A 61 -13.56 11.78 8.80
C LEU A 61 -14.52 12.59 7.89
N GLY A 62 -15.31 11.92 7.04
CA GLY A 62 -16.27 12.56 6.14
C GLY A 62 -17.56 13.06 6.82
N GLY A 63 -17.80 12.67 8.07
CA GLY A 63 -19.00 13.03 8.85
C GLY A 63 -20.31 12.48 8.24
N LYS A 64 -21.45 12.82 8.86
CA LYS A 64 -22.78 12.29 8.46
C LYS A 64 -23.18 12.58 7.00
N LYS A 65 -22.71 13.69 6.42
CA LYS A 65 -23.12 14.13 5.08
C LYS A 65 -22.30 13.48 3.96
N TRP A 66 -20.98 13.42 4.12
CA TRP A 66 -20.07 12.96 3.06
C TRP A 66 -19.41 11.61 3.36
N GLY A 67 -19.47 11.12 4.60
CA GLY A 67 -18.87 9.86 5.03
C GLY A 67 -19.23 8.66 4.15
N PRO A 68 -20.53 8.38 3.89
CA PRO A 68 -20.92 7.27 3.02
C PRO A 68 -20.36 7.39 1.60
N PHE A 69 -20.38 8.59 1.03
CA PHE A 69 -19.89 8.84 -0.32
C PHE A 69 -18.37 8.68 -0.43
N LEU A 70 -17.62 9.27 0.51
CA LEU A 70 -16.15 9.15 0.54
C LEU A 70 -15.71 7.70 0.78
N SER A 71 -16.40 6.97 1.65
CA SER A 71 -16.13 5.55 1.88
C SER A 71 -16.35 4.70 0.63
N TRP A 72 -17.45 4.95 -0.10
CA TRP A 72 -17.72 4.28 -1.37
C TRP A 72 -16.69 4.62 -2.45
N MET A 73 -16.29 5.89 -2.58
CA MET A 73 -15.23 6.28 -3.50
C MET A 73 -13.90 5.59 -3.17
N SER A 74 -13.53 5.54 -1.89
CA SER A 74 -12.34 4.82 -1.43
C SER A 74 -12.40 3.35 -1.84
N ALA A 75 -13.56 2.69 -1.73
CA ALA A 75 -13.78 1.30 -2.17
C ALA A 75 -13.57 1.11 -3.67
N VAL A 76 -14.10 2.01 -4.49
CA VAL A 76 -13.92 1.97 -5.94
C VAL A 76 -12.44 2.15 -6.30
N ILE A 77 -11.78 3.16 -5.74
CA ILE A 77 -10.37 3.44 -6.02
C ILE A 77 -9.49 2.26 -5.62
N ALA A 78 -9.67 1.74 -4.40
CA ALA A 78 -8.88 0.60 -3.91
C ALA A 78 -9.08 -0.66 -4.76
N THR A 79 -10.30 -0.90 -5.28
CA THR A 79 -10.57 -2.01 -6.19
C THR A 79 -9.84 -1.83 -7.52
N ILE A 80 -9.92 -0.64 -8.12
CA ILE A 80 -9.21 -0.32 -9.38
C ILE A 80 -7.69 -0.45 -9.18
N SER A 81 -7.16 0.10 -8.09
CA SER A 81 -5.74 -0.01 -7.74
C SER A 81 -5.32 -1.46 -7.55
N SER A 82 -6.14 -2.29 -6.91
CA SER A 82 -5.85 -3.71 -6.72
C SER A 82 -5.80 -4.47 -8.06
N VAL A 83 -6.76 -4.21 -8.96
CA VAL A 83 -6.76 -4.78 -10.31
C VAL A 83 -5.50 -4.35 -11.09
N TRP A 84 -5.13 -3.07 -10.99
CA TRP A 84 -3.91 -2.55 -11.60
C TRP A 84 -2.65 -3.21 -11.04
N ILE A 85 -2.54 -3.37 -9.72
CA ILE A 85 -1.41 -4.05 -9.07
C ILE A 85 -1.32 -5.51 -9.52
N CYS A 86 -2.44 -6.23 -9.61
CA CYS A 86 -2.48 -7.60 -10.13
C CYS A 86 -1.97 -7.67 -11.58
N TYR A 87 -2.39 -6.73 -12.43
CA TYR A 87 -1.87 -6.63 -13.80
C TYR A 87 -0.35 -6.39 -13.82
N LEU A 88 0.15 -5.43 -13.03
CA LEU A 88 1.59 -5.17 -12.93
C LEU A 88 2.37 -6.38 -12.42
N PHE A 89 1.82 -7.12 -11.46
CA PHE A 89 2.45 -8.32 -10.94
C PHE A 89 2.67 -9.34 -12.05
N VAL A 90 1.65 -9.63 -12.87
CA VAL A 90 1.78 -10.55 -14.00
C VAL A 90 2.83 -10.07 -15.00
N VAL A 91 2.80 -8.79 -15.33
CA VAL A 91 3.74 -8.19 -16.31
C VAL A 91 5.18 -8.22 -15.81
N LEU A 92 5.40 -7.96 -14.51
CA LEU A 92 6.73 -8.00 -13.88
C LEU A 92 7.30 -9.42 -13.78
N LEU A 93 6.48 -10.45 -13.92
CA LEU A 93 6.96 -11.83 -13.95
C LEU A 93 7.44 -12.30 -15.33
N LEU A 94 7.10 -11.57 -16.40
CA LEU A 94 7.47 -11.92 -17.76
C LEU A 94 8.92 -11.50 -18.10
N PRO A 95 9.62 -12.29 -18.94
CA PRO A 95 10.92 -11.88 -19.47
C PRO A 95 10.78 -10.64 -20.36
N GLN A 96 11.67 -9.66 -20.14
CA GLN A 96 11.66 -8.38 -20.85
C GLN A 96 12.27 -8.49 -22.25
N VAL A 97 13.28 -9.36 -22.39
CA VAL A 97 14.08 -9.52 -23.60
C VAL A 97 14.39 -11.01 -23.78
N TYR A 98 14.32 -11.47 -25.02
CA TYR A 98 14.75 -12.81 -25.42
C TYR A 98 16.07 -12.70 -26.21
N PRO A 99 17.06 -13.59 -26.00
CA PRO A 99 17.06 -14.77 -25.12
C PRO A 99 17.25 -14.44 -23.63
N VAL A 100 16.71 -15.31 -22.75
CA VAL A 100 16.85 -15.20 -21.29
C VAL A 100 18.18 -15.80 -20.86
N THR A 101 19.07 -14.96 -20.33
CA THR A 101 20.41 -15.30 -19.82
C THR A 101 20.60 -14.69 -18.43
N GLY A 102 21.67 -15.03 -17.72
CA GLY A 102 21.93 -14.48 -16.38
C GLY A 102 22.01 -12.95 -16.33
N THR A 103 22.39 -12.28 -17.42
CA THR A 103 22.44 -10.81 -17.48
C THR A 103 21.15 -10.17 -18.01
N THR A 104 20.30 -10.94 -18.70
CA THR A 104 19.04 -10.44 -19.31
C THR A 104 17.77 -10.90 -18.58
N LEU A 105 17.92 -11.74 -17.54
CA LEU A 105 16.82 -12.18 -16.69
C LEU A 105 16.13 -10.98 -16.03
N ASN A 106 14.81 -10.98 -16.02
CA ASN A 106 14.05 -10.07 -15.18
C ASN A 106 14.19 -10.49 -13.72
N TYR A 107 14.82 -9.64 -12.90
CA TYR A 107 15.11 -9.93 -11.49
C TYR A 107 13.93 -9.68 -10.54
N ALA A 108 12.84 -9.06 -11.00
CA ALA A 108 11.67 -8.77 -10.15
C ALA A 108 11.06 -10.03 -9.46
N PRO A 109 10.84 -11.18 -10.14
CA PRO A 109 10.36 -12.41 -9.51
C PRO A 109 11.27 -12.92 -8.40
N VAL A 110 12.59 -12.84 -8.61
CA VAL A 110 13.60 -13.31 -7.66
C VAL A 110 13.53 -12.49 -6.38
N MET A 111 13.44 -11.17 -6.51
CA MET A 111 13.30 -10.26 -5.37
C MET A 111 11.99 -10.46 -4.61
N ILE A 112 10.87 -10.65 -5.33
CA ILE A 112 9.57 -10.95 -4.71
C ILE A 112 9.65 -12.24 -3.89
N GLY A 113 10.25 -13.30 -4.46
CA GLY A 113 10.47 -14.56 -3.75
C GLY A 113 11.34 -14.39 -2.50
N ALA A 114 12.43 -13.64 -2.61
CA ALA A 114 13.33 -13.36 -1.49
C ALA A 114 12.63 -12.58 -0.36
N ILE A 115 11.89 -11.52 -0.68
CA ILE A 115 11.16 -10.71 0.32
C ILE A 115 10.06 -11.54 0.98
N THR A 116 9.34 -12.36 0.20
CA THR A 116 8.31 -13.25 0.73
C THR A 116 8.93 -14.27 1.70
N LEU A 117 10.09 -14.83 1.37
CA LEU A 117 10.82 -15.73 2.27
C LEU A 117 11.25 -15.02 3.55
N ILE A 118 11.80 -13.81 3.46
CA ILE A 118 12.18 -13.01 4.64
C ILE A 118 10.97 -12.75 5.53
N SER A 119 9.82 -12.41 4.94
CA SER A 119 8.57 -12.19 5.66
C SER A 119 8.09 -13.46 6.39
N LEU A 120 8.09 -14.61 5.70
CA LEU A 120 7.73 -15.90 6.29
C LEU A 120 8.67 -16.29 7.42
N VAL A 121 9.98 -16.10 7.24
CA VAL A 121 11.00 -16.34 8.28
C VAL A 121 10.74 -15.43 9.47
N GLY A 122 10.50 -14.13 9.25
CA GLY A 122 10.17 -13.17 10.31
C GLY A 122 8.88 -13.52 11.06
N TRP A 123 7.90 -14.13 10.40
CA TRP A 123 6.68 -14.60 11.05
C TRP A 123 6.93 -15.81 11.97
N VAL A 124 7.75 -16.77 11.53
CA VAL A 124 8.01 -18.03 12.28
C VAL A 124 9.21 -17.98 13.22
N PHE A 125 10.02 -16.92 13.15
CA PHE A 125 11.33 -16.79 13.79
C PHE A 125 11.30 -17.21 15.28
N PRO A 126 12.16 -18.13 15.73
CA PRO A 126 12.13 -18.68 17.09
C PRO A 126 12.51 -17.64 18.17
N PHE A 127 12.42 -18.03 19.44
CA PHE A 127 12.75 -17.19 20.62
C PHE A 127 11.77 -16.05 20.91
N GLY A 128 10.50 -16.20 20.52
CA GLY A 128 9.47 -15.18 20.73
C GLY A 128 9.53 -14.01 19.75
N LEU A 129 10.68 -13.74 19.13
CA LEU A 129 10.88 -12.64 18.18
C LEU A 129 10.02 -12.71 16.91
N GLY A 130 9.44 -13.87 16.61
CA GLY A 130 8.55 -14.04 15.46
C GLY A 130 7.15 -13.46 15.67
N GLY A 131 6.59 -12.86 14.62
CA GLY A 131 5.26 -12.22 14.67
C GLY A 131 4.15 -13.13 15.20
N LYS A 132 4.23 -14.45 14.96
CA LYS A 132 3.23 -15.43 15.44
C LYS A 132 3.11 -15.52 16.96
N TYR A 133 4.12 -15.10 17.72
CA TYR A 133 4.12 -15.22 19.19
C TYR A 133 3.48 -14.02 19.89
N TRP A 134 3.46 -12.85 19.24
CA TRP A 134 3.04 -11.60 19.86
C TRP A 134 1.86 -10.93 19.16
N PHE A 135 1.52 -11.35 17.95
CA PHE A 135 0.36 -10.85 17.23
C PHE A 135 -0.94 -11.34 17.87
N LYS A 136 -1.67 -10.43 18.51
CA LYS A 136 -3.04 -10.65 18.95
C LYS A 136 -3.96 -10.13 17.86
N GLY A 137 -4.87 -10.98 17.38
CA GLY A 137 -5.82 -10.61 16.33
C GLY A 137 -6.71 -9.41 16.71
N PRO A 138 -7.57 -8.96 15.79
CA PRO A 138 -8.43 -7.79 16.00
C PRO A 138 -9.20 -7.90 17.32
N GLN A 139 -9.03 -6.90 18.19
CA GLN A 139 -9.80 -6.79 19.42
C GLN A 139 -10.95 -5.82 19.16
N THR A 140 -12.17 -6.22 19.50
CA THR A 140 -13.34 -5.35 19.33
C THR A 140 -13.33 -4.29 20.43
N THR A 141 -13.07 -3.03 20.06
CA THR A 141 -13.07 -1.88 21.01
C THR A 141 -14.46 -1.27 21.21
N ILE A 142 -15.43 -1.67 20.38
CA ILE A 142 -16.80 -1.16 20.39
C ILE A 142 -17.63 -2.18 21.18
N THR A 143 -18.31 -1.75 22.25
CA THR A 143 -19.27 -2.64 22.91
C THR A 143 -20.54 -2.69 22.07
N ASP A 144 -21.26 -3.81 22.10
CA ASP A 144 -22.50 -3.97 21.32
C ASP A 144 -23.50 -2.82 21.59
N VAL A 145 -23.42 -2.21 22.78
CA VAL A 145 -24.18 -1.01 23.18
C VAL A 145 -23.91 0.19 22.27
N ASP A 146 -22.63 0.48 21.96
CA ASP A 146 -22.27 1.62 21.11
C ASP A 146 -22.68 1.37 19.64
N VAL A 147 -22.69 0.10 19.21
CA VAL A 147 -23.20 -0.29 17.88
C VAL A 147 -24.71 -0.10 17.80
N LEU A 148 -25.43 -0.46 18.87
CA LEU A 148 -26.88 -0.28 18.96
C LEU A 148 -27.27 1.21 18.98
N GLU A 149 -26.53 2.02 19.73
CA GLU A 149 -26.76 3.48 19.83
C GLU A 149 -26.45 4.22 18.51
N ALA A 150 -25.48 3.73 17.74
CA ALA A 150 -25.19 4.24 16.39
C ALA A 150 -26.21 3.77 15.32
N THR A 151 -26.90 2.64 15.56
CA THR A 151 -27.82 2.03 14.58
C THR A 151 -29.27 2.48 14.80
N ILE A 152 -29.68 2.76 16.04
CA ILE A 152 -31.04 3.20 16.40
C ILE A 152 -30.91 4.51 17.20
N PRO A 153 -31.05 5.68 16.55
CA PRO A 153 -30.78 6.97 17.19
C PRO A 153 -31.89 7.46 18.15
N ASP A 154 -32.90 6.66 18.48
CA ASP A 154 -34.06 7.08 19.27
C ASP A 154 -34.50 6.06 20.35
N MET A 155 -33.66 5.81 21.35
CA MET A 155 -34.07 5.22 22.62
C MET A 155 -33.51 6.01 23.82
N SER A 156 -33.69 7.33 23.83
CA SER A 156 -33.61 8.17 25.03
C SER A 156 -34.33 9.50 24.82
#